data_AF-A0A9P0P3K2-F1
#
_entry.id   AF-A0A9P0P3K2-F1
#
_cell.length_a   1.000
_cell.length_b   1.000
_cell.length_c   1.000
_cell.angle_alpha   90.00
_cell.angle_beta   90.00
_cell.angle_gamma   90.00
#
_symmetry.space_group_name_H-M   'P 1'
#
loop_
_entity.id
_entity.type
_entity.pdbx_description
1 polymer ?
#
loop_
_entity_poly.entity_id
_entity_poly.type
_entity_poly.pdbx_seq_one_letter_code
_entity_poly.pdbx_strand_id
1 'polypeptide(L)'
;MYEEIAKELRQKTNQNITGSDCENIWKHLERMFKKYVDNNNKTGRGRREFEYAEAMEDILGKKRNIHPVVLLSSDTIIHPTTQVVTGDNSEKENLVEFPKTKELLSTSSKATDVTAPQRITNMNKNKERERKLTEKKEKMTFYRKKN
;
A
#
# COMPACT_ATOMS: atom_id res chain seq x y z
N MET A 1 -29.11 -6.67 -5.47
CA MET A 1 -28.08 -5.66 -5.19
C MET A 1 -27.28 -5.25 -6.44
N TYR A 2 -26.20 -5.93 -6.85
CA TYR A 2 -25.37 -5.43 -7.97
C TYR A 2 -26.11 -5.34 -9.32
N GLU A 3 -27.09 -6.21 -9.56
CA GLU A 3 -27.93 -6.10 -10.76
C GLU A 3 -28.88 -4.90 -10.76
N GLU A 4 -29.32 -4.45 -9.59
CA GLU A 4 -30.14 -3.22 -9.48
C GLU A 4 -29.28 -1.99 -9.79
N ILE A 5 -28.06 -1.96 -9.23
CA ILE A 5 -27.07 -0.91 -9.53
C ILE A 5 -26.75 -0.91 -11.03
N ALA A 6 -26.53 -2.09 -11.63
CA ALA A 6 -26.30 -2.20 -13.06
C ALA A 6 -27.49 -1.67 -13.86
N LYS A 7 -28.73 -1.99 -13.47
CA LYS A 7 -29.93 -1.46 -14.12
C LYS A 7 -29.99 0.07 -14.11
N GLU A 8 -29.71 0.70 -12.98
CA GLU A 8 -29.67 2.17 -12.87
C GLU A 8 -28.54 2.77 -13.70
N LEU A 9 -27.36 2.14 -13.71
CA LEU A 9 -26.22 2.60 -14.51
C LEU A 9 -26.52 2.51 -16.00
N ARG A 10 -27.10 1.40 -16.47
CA ARG A 10 -27.52 1.24 -17.88
C ARG A 10 -28.47 2.36 -18.32
N GLN A 11 -29.40 2.76 -17.45
CA GLN A 11 -30.33 3.86 -17.72
C GLN A 11 -29.64 5.23 -17.81
N LYS A 12 -28.59 5.47 -17.03
CA LYS A 12 -27.87 6.76 -17.00
C LYS A 12 -26.79 6.89 -18.06
N THR A 13 -26.09 5.79 -18.39
CA THR A 13 -24.90 5.81 -19.27
C THR A 13 -25.15 5.26 -20.66
N ASN A 14 -26.32 4.65 -20.92
CA ASN A 14 -26.65 3.94 -22.16
C ASN A 14 -25.61 2.85 -22.54
N GLN A 15 -24.91 2.29 -21.55
CA GLN A 15 -23.94 1.21 -21.75
C GLN A 15 -24.50 -0.13 -21.30
N ASN A 16 -24.06 -1.22 -21.93
CA ASN A 16 -24.42 -2.58 -21.52
C ASN A 16 -23.52 -3.06 -20.38
N ILE A 17 -23.90 -2.75 -19.15
CA ILE A 17 -23.18 -3.13 -17.93
C ILE A 17 -23.93 -4.27 -17.24
N THR A 18 -23.24 -5.33 -16.83
CA THR A 18 -23.82 -6.44 -16.03
C THR A 18 -23.58 -6.23 -14.54
N GLY A 19 -24.34 -6.92 -13.67
CA GLY A 19 -24.09 -6.88 -12.22
C GLY A 19 -22.67 -7.34 -11.85
N SER A 20 -22.12 -8.30 -12.61
CA SER A 20 -20.74 -8.77 -12.40
C SER A 20 -19.69 -7.70 -12.68
N ASP A 21 -19.94 -6.84 -13.67
CA ASP A 21 -19.05 -5.71 -13.97
C ASP A 21 -19.06 -4.71 -12.82
N CYS A 22 -20.25 -4.39 -12.27
CA CYS A 22 -20.39 -3.53 -11.11
C CYS A 22 -19.62 -4.06 -9.90
N GLU A 23 -19.74 -5.37 -9.61
CA GLU A 23 -19.01 -6.00 -8.51
C GLU A 23 -17.48 -5.90 -8.71
N ASN A 24 -17.01 -6.18 -9.93
CA ASN A 24 -15.59 -6.13 -10.27
C ASN A 24 -15.02 -4.71 -10.17
N ILE A 25 -15.78 -3.72 -10.65
CA ILE A 25 -15.45 -2.29 -10.54
C ILE A 25 -15.38 -1.90 -9.07
N TRP A 26 -16.38 -2.27 -8.26
CA TRP A 26 -16.37 -1.98 -6.83
C TRP A 26 -15.13 -2.56 -6.13
N LYS A 27 -14.81 -3.85 -6.35
CA LYS A 27 -13.60 -4.49 -5.81
C LYS A 27 -12.32 -3.84 -6.32
N HIS A 28 -12.31 -3.32 -7.54
CA HIS A 28 -11.17 -2.58 -8.06
C HIS A 28 -10.99 -1.26 -7.30
N LEU A 29 -12.06 -0.49 -7.15
CA LEU A 29 -12.04 0.78 -6.45
C LEU A 29 -11.63 0.60 -4.98
N GLU A 30 -12.16 -0.39 -4.26
CA GLU A 30 -11.72 -0.71 -2.89
C GLU A 30 -10.21 -0.98 -2.80
N ARG A 31 -9.66 -1.72 -3.76
CA ARG A 31 -8.21 -2.02 -3.79
C ARG A 31 -7.37 -0.78 -4.13
N MET A 32 -7.85 0.07 -5.04
CA MET A 32 -7.18 1.33 -5.36
C MET A 32 -7.18 2.27 -4.17
N PHE A 33 -8.31 2.38 -3.48
CA PHE A 33 -8.44 3.22 -2.30
C PHE A 33 -7.50 2.77 -1.17
N LYS A 34 -7.46 1.47 -0.85
CA LYS A 34 -6.49 0.92 0.12
C LYS A 34 -5.05 1.29 -0.23
N LYS A 35 -4.66 1.12 -1.49
CA LYS A 35 -3.32 1.49 -1.97
C LYS A 35 -3.06 2.99 -1.86
N TYR A 36 -4.07 3.82 -2.11
CA TYR A 36 -3.98 5.27 -1.95
C TYR A 36 -3.67 5.64 -0.50
N VAL A 37 -4.44 5.12 0.46
CA VAL A 37 -4.25 5.34 1.89
C VAL A 37 -2.87 4.84 2.35
N ASP A 38 -2.50 3.61 1.99
CA ASP A 38 -1.21 3.00 2.37
C ASP A 38 0.00 3.80 1.87
N ASN A 39 -0.07 4.34 0.64
CA ASN A 39 1.04 5.11 0.07
C ASN A 39 1.18 6.47 0.74
N ASN A 40 0.04 7.14 1.00
CA ASN A 40 0.05 8.47 1.61
C ASN A 40 0.48 8.43 3.09
N ASN A 41 0.35 7.28 3.76
CA ASN A 41 0.77 7.08 5.15
C ASN A 41 2.25 6.69 5.33
N LYS A 42 2.93 6.17 4.29
CA LYS A 42 4.31 5.64 4.42
C LYS A 42 5.39 6.68 4.19
N THR A 43 5.31 7.43 3.10
CA THR A 43 6.36 8.37 2.69
C THR A 43 5.73 9.48 1.85
N GLY A 44 5.90 10.75 2.24
CA GLY A 44 5.38 11.89 1.47
C GLY A 44 5.96 12.03 0.05
N ARG A 45 6.99 11.24 -0.28
CA ARG A 45 7.56 11.15 -1.63
C ARG A 45 6.67 10.28 -2.52
N GLY A 46 5.81 10.93 -3.29
CA GLY A 46 4.90 10.26 -4.25
C GLY A 46 3.48 10.11 -3.75
N ARG A 47 2.94 11.16 -3.09
CA ARG A 47 1.49 11.27 -2.87
C ARG A 47 0.77 10.95 -4.17
N ARG A 48 -0.11 9.96 -4.11
CA ARG A 48 -0.99 9.65 -5.23
C ARG A 48 -2.26 10.42 -5.04
N GLU A 49 -2.80 10.90 -6.13
CA GLU A 49 -4.15 11.44 -6.19
C GLU A 49 -5.11 10.31 -6.58
N PHE A 50 -6.30 10.32 -5.99
CA PHE A 50 -7.37 9.40 -6.33
C PHE A 50 -8.65 10.21 -6.39
N GLU A 51 -9.24 10.29 -7.58
CA GLU A 51 -10.36 11.19 -7.90
C GLU A 51 -11.56 10.98 -6.98
N TYR A 52 -11.80 9.73 -6.57
CA TYR A 52 -12.94 9.36 -5.73
C TYR A 52 -12.55 9.18 -4.24
N ALA A 53 -11.44 9.78 -3.80
CA ALA A 53 -10.93 9.58 -2.44
C ALA A 53 -11.91 10.03 -1.36
N GLU A 54 -12.53 11.20 -1.51
CA GLU A 54 -13.48 11.75 -0.55
C GLU A 54 -14.72 10.85 -0.42
N ALA A 55 -15.37 10.54 -1.54
CA ALA A 55 -16.52 9.63 -1.56
C ALA A 55 -16.19 8.22 -1.02
N MET A 56 -14.98 7.73 -1.26
CA MET A 56 -14.54 6.44 -0.70
C MET A 56 -14.22 6.50 0.79
N GLU A 57 -13.68 7.60 1.30
CA GLU A 57 -13.46 7.80 2.72
C GLU A 57 -14.79 7.87 3.48
N ASP A 58 -15.83 8.48 2.91
CA ASP A 58 -17.16 8.51 3.52
C ASP A 58 -17.76 7.11 3.68
N ILE A 59 -17.61 6.26 2.64
CA ILE A 59 -18.18 4.91 2.63
C ILE A 59 -17.31 3.92 3.42
N LEU A 60 -15.98 4.06 3.33
CA LEU A 60 -15.03 3.03 3.76
C LEU A 60 -14.09 3.49 4.89
N GLY A 61 -14.00 4.78 5.19
CA GLY A 61 -13.08 5.36 6.18
C GLY A 61 -13.32 4.86 7.61
N LYS A 62 -14.55 4.46 7.94
CA LYS A 62 -14.84 3.85 9.25
C LYS A 62 -14.39 2.40 9.36
N LYS A 63 -13.99 1.76 8.25
CA LYS A 63 -13.62 0.34 8.26
C LYS A 63 -12.20 0.15 8.77
N ARG A 64 -12.06 -0.75 9.75
CA ARG A 64 -10.78 -1.16 10.36
C ARG A 64 -9.81 -1.84 9.40
N ASN A 65 -10.31 -2.32 8.26
CA ASN A 65 -9.48 -2.93 7.22
C ASN A 65 -8.78 -1.90 6.31
N ILE A 66 -9.10 -0.61 6.45
CA ILE A 66 -8.48 0.52 5.74
C ILE A 66 -7.72 1.38 6.74
N HIS A 67 -8.35 1.71 7.87
CA HIS A 67 -7.72 2.43 8.98
C HIS A 67 -7.63 1.51 10.20
N PRO A 68 -6.61 0.64 10.28
CA PRO A 68 -6.40 -0.24 11.43
C PRO A 68 -5.98 0.59 12.64
N VAL A 69 -6.43 0.22 13.83
CA VAL A 69 -6.02 0.91 15.08
C VAL A 69 -4.71 0.39 15.64
N VAL A 70 -4.36 -0.84 15.28
CA VAL A 70 -3.11 -1.47 15.68
C VAL A 70 -2.56 -2.23 14.48
N LEU A 71 -1.28 -2.02 14.20
CA LEU A 71 -0.50 -2.78 13.23
C LEU A 71 0.52 -3.62 13.99
N LEU A 72 0.42 -4.94 13.85
CA LEU A 72 1.36 -5.88 14.44
C LEU A 72 2.51 -6.11 13.46
N SER A 73 3.74 -5.87 13.91
CA SER A 73 4.98 -6.27 13.24
C SER A 73 5.66 -7.35 14.08
N SER A 74 6.65 -8.05 13.52
CA SER A 74 7.28 -9.21 14.18
C SER A 74 7.76 -8.91 15.60
N ASP A 75 8.31 -7.71 15.83
CA ASP A 75 8.93 -7.35 17.10
C ASP A 75 8.28 -6.12 17.77
N THR A 76 7.28 -5.50 17.10
CA THR A 76 6.72 -4.21 17.55
C THR A 76 5.23 -4.08 17.28
N ILE A 77 4.53 -3.40 18.19
CA ILE A 77 3.14 -2.98 18.03
C ILE A 77 3.14 -1.51 17.62
N ILE A 78 2.53 -1.19 16.48
CA ILE A 78 2.45 0.16 15.94
C ILE A 78 1.00 0.64 16.07
N HIS A 79 0.80 1.77 16.74
CA HIS A 79 -0.47 2.48 16.77
C HIS A 79 -0.43 3.59 15.72
N PRO A 80 -1.02 3.42 14.53
CA PRO A 80 -1.09 4.49 13.55
C PRO A 80 -1.93 5.64 14.13
N THR A 81 -1.33 6.84 14.22
CA THR A 81 -2.05 8.06 14.56
C THR A 81 -3.11 8.31 13.47
N THR A 82 -4.36 8.05 13.80
CA THR A 82 -5.50 8.50 12.99
C THR A 82 -5.49 10.02 12.96
N GLN A 83 -5.23 10.62 11.79
CA GLN A 83 -5.46 12.04 11.59
C GLN A 83 -6.97 12.28 11.53
N VAL A 84 -7.59 12.39 12.70
CA VAL A 84 -8.93 12.96 12.82
C VAL A 84 -8.74 14.46 12.68
N VAL A 85 -9.18 15.03 11.54
CA VAL A 85 -9.26 16.47 11.36
C VAL A 85 -10.40 16.98 12.24
N THR A 86 -10.11 17.19 13.51
CA THR A 86 -10.89 18.07 14.38
C THR A 86 -9.92 19.13 14.86
N GLY A 87 -10.11 20.34 14.35
CA GLY A 87 -9.39 21.51 14.82
C GLY A 87 -9.70 21.71 16.30
N ASP A 88 -8.70 21.49 17.14
CA ASP A 88 -8.39 22.43 18.21
C ASP A 88 -6.94 22.24 18.64
N ASN A 89 -6.21 23.36 18.69
CA ASN A 89 -4.85 23.45 19.17
C ASN A 89 -4.83 23.17 20.68
N SER A 90 -4.01 22.21 21.14
CA SER A 90 -3.27 22.41 22.38
C SER A 90 -2.02 21.53 22.40
N GLU A 91 -0.93 22.18 22.79
CA GLU A 91 0.44 21.70 22.77
C GLU A 91 0.76 20.69 23.91
N LYS A 92 1.83 19.93 23.67
CA LYS A 92 2.85 19.38 24.60
C LYS A 92 2.79 17.89 25.00
N GLU A 93 3.88 17.24 24.55
CA GLU A 93 4.79 16.34 25.30
C GLU A 93 4.32 14.94 25.74
N ASN A 94 4.85 13.91 25.07
CA ASN A 94 5.89 13.08 25.70
C ASN A 94 6.61 12.15 24.70
N LEU A 95 7.93 12.30 24.66
CA LEU A 95 8.87 11.32 24.14
C LEU A 95 9.04 10.23 25.20
N VAL A 96 8.77 8.97 24.87
CA VAL A 96 9.29 7.84 25.66
C VAL A 96 10.26 7.06 24.77
N GLU A 97 11.52 7.47 24.82
CA GLU A 97 12.67 6.61 24.48
C GLU A 97 12.78 5.48 25.50
N PHE A 98 13.35 4.32 25.11
CA PHE A 98 14.33 3.47 25.83
C PHE A 98 14.41 2.07 25.16
N PRO A 99 15.51 1.30 25.29
CA PRO A 99 16.93 1.64 25.31
C PRO A 99 17.72 0.94 24.17
N LYS A 100 18.87 1.53 23.78
CA LYS A 100 19.88 0.91 22.91
C LYS A 100 20.60 -0.22 23.63
N THR A 101 20.54 -1.44 23.10
CA THR A 101 21.55 -2.48 23.36
C THR A 101 22.20 -2.89 22.04
N LYS A 102 23.52 -2.74 22.01
CA LYS A 102 24.42 -3.09 20.91
C LYS A 102 24.89 -4.53 21.16
N GLU A 103 24.75 -5.44 20.20
CA GLU A 103 25.63 -6.60 20.08
C GLU A 103 25.58 -7.22 18.67
N LEU A 104 26.70 -7.81 18.26
CA LEU A 104 27.17 -7.98 16.89
C LEU A 104 26.76 -9.31 16.22
N LEU A 105 26.68 -9.26 14.90
CA LEU A 105 26.92 -10.29 13.86
C LEU A 105 26.96 -11.79 14.25
N SER A 106 26.07 -12.56 13.62
CA SER A 106 26.35 -13.60 12.60
C SER A 106 25.72 -15.00 12.80
N THR A 107 25.19 -15.49 11.68
CA THR A 107 24.94 -16.88 11.26
C THR A 107 23.75 -17.69 11.80
N SER A 108 23.13 -18.39 10.82
CA SER A 108 22.45 -19.68 10.90
C SER A 108 20.93 -19.72 11.11
N SER A 109 20.23 -19.89 9.99
CA SER A 109 19.18 -20.88 9.72
C SER A 109 18.18 -21.26 10.82
N LYS A 110 16.90 -20.87 10.63
CA LYS A 110 15.78 -21.84 10.64
C LYS A 110 14.48 -21.26 10.05
N ALA A 111 13.81 -22.14 9.33
CA ALA A 111 12.67 -21.88 8.45
C ALA A 111 11.36 -21.63 9.21
N THR A 112 10.49 -20.77 8.65
CA THR A 112 9.04 -20.87 8.82
C THR A 112 8.33 -20.62 7.49
N ASP A 113 7.20 -21.30 7.37
CA ASP A 113 6.51 -21.69 6.15
C ASP A 113 5.77 -20.50 5.50
N VAL A 114 6.06 -20.23 4.23
CA VAL A 114 5.36 -19.20 3.44
C VAL A 114 4.88 -19.89 2.17
N THR A 115 3.57 -20.01 2.05
CA THR A 115 2.84 -20.69 0.97
C THR A 115 3.46 -20.39 -0.40
N ALA A 116 3.74 -21.45 -1.15
CA ALA A 116 4.54 -21.49 -2.38
C ALA A 116 4.22 -20.43 -3.48
N PRO A 117 2.97 -19.95 -3.69
CA PRO A 117 2.69 -19.00 -4.78
C PRO A 117 3.31 -17.60 -4.56
N GLN A 118 3.45 -17.16 -3.30
CA GLN A 118 3.92 -15.81 -3.00
C GLN A 118 5.45 -15.69 -3.12
N ARG A 119 6.19 -16.77 -2.81
CA ARG A 119 7.66 -16.81 -2.96
C ARG A 119 8.11 -16.63 -4.42
N ILE A 120 7.44 -17.28 -5.37
CA ILE A 120 7.81 -17.23 -6.80
C ILE A 120 7.65 -15.81 -7.38
N THR A 121 6.55 -15.13 -7.04
CA THR A 121 6.29 -13.77 -7.56
C THR A 121 7.26 -12.72 -7.01
N ASN A 122 7.71 -12.87 -5.76
CA ASN A 122 8.67 -11.96 -5.13
C ASN A 122 10.11 -12.20 -5.63
N MET A 123 10.50 -13.46 -5.89
CA MET A 123 11.79 -13.78 -6.51
C MET A 123 11.91 -13.24 -7.94
N ASN A 124 10.85 -13.36 -8.75
CA ASN A 124 10.85 -12.87 -10.14
C ASN A 124 10.97 -11.34 -10.23
N LYS A 125 10.31 -10.61 -9.32
CA LYS A 125 10.41 -9.14 -9.26
C LYS A 125 11.80 -8.66 -8.83
N ASN A 126 12.48 -9.37 -7.94
CA ASN A 126 13.85 -9.03 -7.54
C ASN A 126 14.86 -9.35 -8.65
N LYS A 127 14.73 -10.49 -9.34
CA LYS A 127 15.61 -10.86 -10.46
C LYS A 127 15.57 -9.84 -11.61
N GLU A 128 14.38 -9.30 -11.89
CA GLU A 128 14.19 -8.25 -12.91
C GLU A 128 14.80 -6.90 -12.51
N ARG A 129 14.78 -6.55 -11.22
CA ARG A 129 15.43 -5.34 -10.70
C ARG A 129 16.94 -5.41 -10.80
N GLU A 130 17.53 -6.56 -10.49
CA GLU A 130 18.98 -6.79 -10.62
C GLU A 130 19.44 -6.68 -12.08
N ARG A 131 18.72 -7.28 -13.03
CA ARG A 131 19.03 -7.16 -14.48
C ARG A 131 19.01 -5.72 -14.98
N LYS A 132 18.00 -4.95 -14.58
CA LYS A 132 17.92 -3.52 -14.95
C LYS A 132 19.05 -2.69 -14.34
N LEU A 133 19.51 -3.06 -13.14
CA LEU A 133 20.61 -2.39 -12.49
C LEU A 133 21.96 -2.72 -13.16
N THR A 134 22.17 -3.96 -13.58
CA THR A 134 23.38 -4.37 -14.31
C THR A 134 23.44 -3.71 -15.69
N GLU A 135 22.35 -3.73 -16.46
CA GLU A 135 22.29 -3.06 -17.77
C GLU A 135 22.54 -1.56 -17.66
N LYS A 136 22.00 -0.91 -16.62
CA LYS A 136 22.23 0.51 -16.37
C LYS A 136 23.69 0.79 -16.00
N LYS A 137 24.32 -0.07 -15.20
CA LYS A 137 25.75 0.04 -14.86
C LYS A 137 26.62 -0.15 -16.09
N GLU A 138 26.32 -1.13 -16.94
CA GLU A 138 27.06 -1.41 -18.18
C GLU A 138 26.92 -0.27 -19.20
N LYS A 139 25.73 0.30 -19.36
CA LYS A 139 25.55 1.51 -20.19
C LYS A 139 26.37 2.68 -19.64
N MET A 140 26.35 2.91 -18.33
CA MET A 140 27.12 3.99 -17.71
C MET A 140 28.63 3.80 -17.86
N THR A 141 29.15 2.56 -17.77
CA THR A 141 30.57 2.29 -17.99
C THR A 141 30.95 2.43 -19.47
N PHE A 142 30.08 2.06 -20.40
CA PHE A 142 30.28 2.28 -21.83
C PHE A 142 30.42 3.77 -22.17
N TYR A 143 29.53 4.63 -21.65
CA TYR A 143 29.62 6.08 -21.86
C TYR A 143 30.87 6.70 -21.22
N ARG A 144 31.29 6.19 -20.06
CA ARG A 144 32.51 6.67 -19.39
C ARG A 144 33.80 6.29 -20.12
N LYS A 145 33.79 5.22 -20.91
CA LYS A 145 34.96 4.72 -21.67
C LYS A 145 35.07 5.33 -23.08
N LYS A 146 34.03 6.05 -23.54
CA LYS A 146 33.97 6.67 -24.86
C LYS A 146 34.43 8.14 -24.88
N ASN A 147 34.64 8.74 -23.70
CA ASN A 147 35.33 10.02 -23.50
C ASN A 147 36.78 9.76 -23.08
#